data_AF-A0A7S8FH59-F1
#
_entry.id   AF-A0A7S8FH59-F1
#
_cell.length_a   1.000
_cell.length_b   1.000
_cell.length_c   1.000
_cell.angle_alpha   90.00
_cell.angle_beta   90.00
_cell.angle_gamma   90.00
#
_symmetry.space_group_name_H-M   'P 1'
#
loop_
_entity.id
_entity.type
_entity.pdbx_description
1 polymer ?
#
loop_
_entity_poly.entity_id
_entity_poly.type
_entity_poly.pdbx_seq_one_letter_code
_entity_poly.pdbx_strand_id
1 'polypeptide(L)' 'MKAHIVRRGKAQDIRLSKALLKKAKLGNDVELRAELGRILISNTAKPRVG' A
#
# COMPACT_ATOMS: atom_id res chain seq x y z
N MET A 1 13.27 7.33 -0.97
CA MET A 1 12.30 8.14 -0.22
C MET A 1 11.97 7.40 1.07
N LYS A 2 12.05 8.02 2.25
CA LYS A 2 11.78 7.35 3.53
C LYS A 2 10.30 7.54 3.91
N ALA A 3 9.66 6.49 4.39
CA ALA A 3 8.30 6.52 4.94
C ALA A 3 8.37 6.14 6.42
N HIS A 4 7.46 6.67 7.22
CA HIS A 4 7.41 6.39 8.66
C HIS A 4 6.23 5.46 8.95
N ILE A 5 6.47 4.44 9.77
CA ILE A 5 5.42 3.65 10.40
C ILE A 5 4.91 4.43 11.60
N VAL A 6 3.61 4.69 11.66
CA VAL A 6 2.95 5.38 12.77
C VAL A 6 1.90 4.48 13.40
N ARG A 7 1.75 4.56 14.71
CA ARG A 7 0.71 3.81 15.43
C ARG A 7 -0.60 4.58 15.39
N ARG A 8 -1.68 3.95 14.93
CA ARG A 8 -3.05 4.47 14.97
C ARG A 8 -3.94 3.49 15.73
N GLY A 9 -4.12 3.73 17.03
CA GLY A 9 -4.88 2.83 17.90
C GLY A 9 -4.28 1.43 17.97
N LYS A 10 -5.05 0.42 17.54
CA LYS A 10 -4.62 -0.99 17.43
C LYS A 10 -3.91 -1.32 16.11
N ALA A 11 -3.88 -0.39 15.16
CA ALA A 11 -3.27 -0.56 13.85
C ALA A 11 -1.94 0.21 13.70
N GLN A 12 -1.18 -0.12 12.66
CA GLN A 12 -0.01 0.63 12.22
C GLN A 12 -0.21 1.08 10.77
N ASP A 13 0.10 2.34 10.48
CA ASP A 13 0.00 2.91 9.14
C ASP A 13 1.40 3.27 8.62
N ILE A 14 1.61 3.17 7.31
CA ILE A 14 2.77 3.75 6.64
C ILE A 14 2.34 5.03 5.95
N ARG A 15 3.00 6.15 6.27
CA ARG A 15 2.75 7.43 5.56
C ARG A 15 3.44 7.43 4.20
N LEU A 16 2.64 7.29 3.14
CA LEU A 16 3.10 7.41 1.75
C LEU A 16 2.86 8.83 1.23
N SER A 17 3.80 9.36 0.44
CA SER A 17 3.63 10.67 -0.18
C SER A 17 2.61 10.61 -1.33
N LYS A 18 1.84 11.68 -1.53
CA LYS A 18 0.89 11.79 -2.67
C LYS A 18 1.59 11.55 -4.02
N ALA A 19 2.83 12.03 -4.16
CA ALA A 19 3.64 11.82 -5.36
C ALA A 19 3.95 10.34 -5.62
N LEU A 20 4.24 9.57 -4.56
CA LEU A 20 4.48 8.14 -4.67
C LEU A 20 3.22 7.38 -5.09
N LEU A 21 2.07 7.66 -4.47
CA LEU A 21 0.78 7.07 -4.84
C LEU A 21 0.45 7.35 -6.31
N LYS A 22 0.62 8.60 -6.76
CA LYS A 22 0.39 9.00 -8.16
C LYS A 22 1.33 8.28 -9.12
N LYS A 23 2.63 8.18 -8.81
CA LYS A 23 3.62 7.50 -9.65
C LYS A 23 3.35 6.01 -9.75
N ALA A 24 2.96 5.37 -8.64
CA ALA A 24 2.62 3.96 -8.59
C ALA A 24 1.22 3.64 -9.15
N LYS A 25 0.42 4.67 -9.47
CA LYS A 25 -0.98 4.55 -9.94
C LYS A 25 -1.82 3.66 -9.01
N LEU A 26 -1.62 3.80 -7.69
CA LEU A 26 -2.38 3.06 -6.69
C LEU A 26 -3.74 3.73 -6.45
N GLY A 27 -4.79 2.92 -6.36
CA GLY A 27 -6.14 3.36 -5.97
C GLY A 27 -6.30 3.53 -4.46
N ASN A 28 -7.55 3.71 -4.02
CA ASN A 28 -7.89 3.75 -2.60
C ASN A 28 -7.77 2.38 -1.92
N ASP A 29 -8.08 1.31 -2.67
CA ASP A 29 -7.94 -0.07 -2.23
C ASP A 29 -6.72 -0.71 -2.88
N VAL A 30 -5.94 -1.44 -2.08
CA VAL A 30 -4.69 -2.09 -2.48
C VAL A 30 -4.60 -3.49 -1.89
N GLU A 31 -3.90 -4.37 -2.60
CA GLU A 31 -3.47 -5.66 -2.06
C GLU A 31 -2.08 -5.54 -1.45
N LEU A 32 -1.87 -6.23 -0.33
CA LEU A 32 -0.58 -6.31 0.37
C LEU A 32 -0.06 -7.74 0.33
N ARG A 33 1.19 -7.94 -0.09
CA ARG A 33 1.89 -9.22 0.01
C ARG A 33 3.18 -9.04 0.79
N ALA A 34 3.37 -9.84 1.82
CA ALA A 34 4.61 -9.87 2.59
C ALA A 34 5.62 -10.80 1.92
N GLU A 35 6.85 -10.31 1.76
CA GLU A 35 8.01 -11.08 1.35
C GLU A 35 9.13 -10.85 2.38
N LEU A 36 10.19 -11.67 2.34
CA LEU A 36 11.32 -11.49 3.25
C LEU A 36 11.95 -10.09 3.06
N GLY A 37 11.84 -9.25 4.09
CA GLY A 37 12.41 -7.90 4.11
C GLY A 37 11.62 -6.82 3.35
N ARG A 38 10.44 -7.12 2.79
CA ARG A 38 9.64 -6.13 2.06
C ARG A 38 8.13 -6.46 2.02
N ILE A 39 7.32 -5.44 1.81
CA ILE A 39 5.89 -5.57 1.53
C ILE A 39 5.65 -5.04 0.12
N LEU A 40 5.09 -5.88 -0.75
CA LEU A 40 4.63 -5.48 -2.07
C LEU A 40 3.20 -4.92 -1.94
N ILE A 41 3.00 -3.70 -2.44
CA ILE A 41 1.70 -3.03 -2.50
C ILE A 41 1.31 -2.94 -3.96
N SER A 42 0.19 -3.54 -4.34
CA SER A 42 -0.35 -3.51 -5.70
C SER A 42 -1.80 -3.03 -5.71
N ASN A 43 -2.29 -2.57 -6.86
CA ASN A 43 -3.74 -2.38 -7.02
C ASN A 43 -4.47 -3.69 -6.74
N THR A 44 -5.68 -3.57 -6.20
CA THR A 44 -6.59 -4.72 -6.14
C THR A 44 -6.77 -5.28 -7.54
N ALA A 45 -6.63 -6.59 -7.69
CA ALA A 45 -7.05 -7.24 -8.92
C ALA A 45 -8.56 -7.02 -9.02
N LYS A 46 -9.05 -6.36 -10.08
CA LYS A 46 -10.48 -6.39 -10.37
C LYS A 46 -10.88 -7.86 -10.42
N PRO A 47 -11.88 -8.32 -9.65
CA PRO A 47 -12.45 -9.63 -9.90
C PRO A 47 -12.84 -9.63 -11.38
N ARG A 48 -12.30 -10.56 -12.17
CA ARG A 48 -12.89 -10.86 -13.46
C ARG A 48 -14.29 -11.36 -13.11
N VAL A 49 -15.28 -10.49 -13.27
CA VAL A 49 -16.68 -10.90 -13.26
C VAL A 49 -16.80 -11.98 -14.33
N GLY A 50 -17.12 -13.20 -13.89
CA GLY A 50 -17.50 -14.29 -14.78
C GLY A 50 -18.89 -14.05 -15.36
#